data_AF-A0A2V7XHW6-F1
#
_entry.id   AF-A0A2V7XHW6-F1
#
_cell.length_a   1.000
_cell.length_b   1.000
_cell.length_c   1.000
_cell.angle_alpha   90.00
_cell.angle_beta   90.00
_cell.angle_gamma   90.00
#
_symmetry.space_group_name_H-M   'P 1'
#
loop_
_entity.id
_entity.type
_entity.pdbx_description
1 polymer ?
#
loop_
_entity_poly.entity_id
_entity_poly.type
_entity_poly.pdbx_seq_one_letter_code
_entity_poly.pdbx_strand_id
1 'polypeptide(L)'
;GIAPRDVTPEATMRVCERVVPGFGELMRSTSLAKTPMASLSRAQAATRASALVVNLPGSVNGARENLLAVLHLIPHALELLSGERVEKHP
;
A
#
# COMPACT_ATOMS: atom_id res chain seq x y z
N GLY A 1 4.72 -8.18 9.50
CA GLY A 1 4.61 -7.80 10.91
C GLY A 1 5.98 -7.35 11.37
N ILE A 2 6.35 -7.73 12.60
CA ILE A 2 7.60 -7.33 13.26
C ILE A 2 8.53 -8.52 13.52
N ALA A 3 8.19 -9.72 13.05
CA ALA A 3 9.07 -10.88 13.21
C ALA A 3 10.35 -10.67 12.38
N PRO A 4 11.52 -11.20 12.80
CA PRO A 4 12.79 -11.01 12.08
C PRO A 4 12.76 -11.43 10.59
N ARG A 5 11.88 -12.35 10.23
CA ARG A 5 11.69 -12.80 8.84
C ARG A 5 10.80 -11.89 7.99
N ASP A 6 10.08 -10.94 8.60
CA ASP A 6 9.06 -10.13 7.93
C ASP A 6 9.67 -8.96 7.16
N VAL A 7 10.51 -9.24 6.17
CA VAL A 7 11.36 -8.23 5.49
C VAL A 7 10.75 -7.60 4.24
N THR A 8 9.47 -7.88 3.94
CA THR A 8 8.80 -7.35 2.74
C THR A 8 8.83 -5.82 2.67
N PRO A 9 8.54 -5.04 3.73
CA PRO A 9 8.62 -3.58 3.68
C PRO A 9 10.01 -3.08 3.31
N GLU A 10 11.07 -3.64 3.90
CA GLU A 10 12.46 -3.30 3.57
C GLU A 10 12.83 -3.69 2.14
N ALA A 11 12.34 -4.84 1.66
CA ALA A 11 12.54 -5.23 0.26
C ALA A 11 11.88 -4.24 -0.70
N THR A 12 10.62 -3.84 -0.44
CA THR A 12 9.91 -2.81 -1.21
C THR A 12 10.69 -1.50 -1.23
N MET A 13 11.16 -1.05 -0.06
CA MET A 13 11.94 0.19 0.10
C MET A 13 13.29 0.17 -0.61
N ARG A 14 13.91 -1.00 -0.79
CA ARG A 14 15.18 -1.13 -1.51
C ARG A 14 15.04 -1.04 -3.02
N VAL A 15 13.87 -1.34 -3.58
CA VAL A 15 13.69 -1.47 -5.04
C VAL A 15 12.77 -0.42 -5.65
N CYS A 16 12.04 0.35 -4.84
CA CYS A 16 11.11 1.39 -5.27
C CYS A 16 11.73 2.80 -5.10
N GLU A 17 11.30 3.77 -5.91
CA GLU A 17 11.88 5.12 -5.86
C GLU A 17 11.11 6.08 -4.94
N ARG A 18 9.80 5.90 -4.76
CA ARG A 18 8.97 6.79 -3.94
C ARG A 18 8.01 6.02 -3.06
N VAL A 19 7.91 6.40 -1.79
CA VAL A 19 6.94 5.85 -0.85
C VAL A 19 5.60 6.55 -1.02
N VAL A 20 4.52 5.79 -0.91
CA VAL A 20 3.16 6.31 -0.81
C VAL A 20 2.65 6.04 0.61
N PRO A 21 2.99 6.89 1.61
CA PRO A 21 2.68 6.64 3.02
C PRO A 21 1.18 6.43 3.27
N GLY A 22 0.34 7.22 2.60
CA GLY A 22 -1.12 7.19 2.75
C GLY A 22 -1.78 5.83 2.49
N PHE A 23 -1.22 4.98 1.64
CA PHE A 23 -1.74 3.61 1.45
C PHE A 23 -1.57 2.77 2.72
N GLY A 24 -0.39 2.81 3.33
CA GLY A 24 -0.12 2.09 4.58
C GLY A 24 -0.97 2.64 5.73
N GLU A 25 -1.17 3.95 5.79
CA GLU A 25 -2.01 4.61 6.78
C GLU A 25 -3.47 4.19 6.67
N LEU A 26 -4.05 4.24 5.46
CA LEU A 26 -5.44 3.87 5.22
C LEU A 26 -5.72 2.38 5.46
N MET A 27 -4.79 1.52 5.03
CA MET A 27 -4.85 0.09 5.30
C MET A 27 -4.85 -0.20 6.80
N ARG A 28 -3.93 0.41 7.55
CA ARG A 28 -3.86 0.26 9.02
C ARG A 28 -5.09 0.84 9.71
N SER A 29 -5.55 2.03 9.34
CA SER A 29 -6.71 2.66 9.96
C SER A 29 -7.98 1.82 9.75
N THR A 30 -8.15 1.26 8.54
CA THR A 30 -9.27 0.36 8.23
C THR A 30 -9.22 -0.91 9.09
N SER A 31 -8.05 -1.56 9.19
CA SER A 31 -7.92 -2.78 10.00
C SER A 31 -7.95 -2.51 11.52
N LEU A 32 -7.59 -1.31 11.97
CA LEU A 32 -7.68 -0.90 13.38
C LEU A 32 -9.11 -0.91 13.90
N ALA A 33 -10.10 -0.64 13.02
CA ALA A 33 -11.52 -0.75 13.37
C ALA A 33 -11.93 -2.20 13.73
N LYS A 34 -11.13 -3.21 13.39
CA LYS A 34 -11.42 -4.62 13.63
C LYS A 34 -10.50 -5.26 14.66
N THR A 35 -9.25 -4.83 14.73
CA THR A 35 -8.28 -5.37 15.69
C THR A 35 -7.19 -4.36 16.05
N PRO A 36 -6.86 -4.19 17.34
CA PRO A 36 -5.73 -3.35 17.74
C PRO A 36 -4.39 -3.85 17.22
N MET A 37 -4.29 -5.14 16.85
CA MET A 37 -3.05 -5.74 16.32
C MET A 37 -2.64 -5.16 14.95
N ALA A 38 -3.56 -4.48 14.26
CA ALA A 38 -3.29 -3.83 12.98
C ALA A 38 -2.15 -2.79 13.07
N SER A 39 -1.95 -2.17 14.24
CA SER A 39 -0.83 -1.25 14.50
C SER A 39 0.56 -1.88 14.36
N LEU A 40 0.69 -3.20 14.47
CA LEU A 40 1.97 -3.92 14.28
C LEU A 40 2.29 -4.16 12.79
N SER A 41 1.38 -3.84 11.88
CA SER A 41 1.60 -3.98 10.46
C SER A 41 2.58 -2.93 9.95
N ARG A 42 3.59 -3.39 9.23
CA ARG A 42 4.54 -2.54 8.49
C ARG A 42 4.20 -2.48 7.00
N ALA A 43 2.97 -2.85 6.62
CA ALA A 43 2.49 -2.75 5.25
C ALA A 43 2.58 -1.31 4.73
N GLN A 44 3.05 -1.16 3.49
CA GLN A 44 3.28 0.12 2.83
C GLN A 44 3.06 -0.05 1.32
N ALA A 45 2.85 1.05 0.62
CA ALA A 45 2.95 1.10 -0.83
C ALA A 45 4.08 2.03 -1.28
N ALA A 46 4.63 1.74 -2.45
CA ALA A 46 5.68 2.52 -3.09
C ALA A 46 5.58 2.38 -4.62
N THR A 47 6.23 3.27 -5.36
CA THR A 47 6.25 3.26 -6.82
C THR A 47 7.60 2.78 -7.33
N ARG A 48 7.58 1.99 -8.40
CA ARG A 48 8.78 1.56 -9.14
C ARG A 48 8.58 1.81 -10.62
N ALA A 49 9.28 2.79 -11.20
CA ALA A 49 9.00 3.30 -12.54
C ALA A 49 7.50 3.62 -12.71
N SER A 50 6.80 2.99 -13.66
CA SER A 50 5.36 3.14 -13.89
C SER A 50 4.48 2.16 -13.10
N ALA A 51 5.05 1.42 -12.14
CA ALA A 51 4.34 0.42 -11.35
C ALA A 51 4.05 0.90 -9.92
N LEU A 52 2.86 0.56 -9.42
CA LEU A 52 2.50 0.67 -8.01
C LEU A 52 2.74 -0.68 -7.31
N VAL A 53 3.52 -0.68 -6.23
CA VAL A 53 3.78 -1.86 -5.38
C VAL A 53 3.05 -1.67 -4.06
N VAL A 54 2.19 -2.61 -3.68
CA VAL A 54 1.42 -2.57 -2.42
C VAL A 54 1.68 -3.83 -1.61
N ASN A 55 2.15 -3.67 -0.37
CA ASN A 55 2.37 -4.79 0.54
C ASN A 55 1.06 -5.12 1.24
N LEU A 56 0.55 -6.34 1.05
CA LEU A 56 -0.67 -6.82 1.69
C LEU A 56 -0.37 -7.84 2.82
N PRO A 57 -1.27 -8.03 3.80
CA PRO A 57 -1.13 -9.09 4.79
C PRO A 57 -1.07 -10.50 4.17
N GLY A 58 -0.41 -11.43 4.85
CA GLY A 58 -0.24 -12.81 4.34
C GLY A 58 -1.48 -13.70 4.42
N SER A 59 -2.49 -13.34 5.23
CA SER A 59 -3.76 -14.08 5.28
C SER A 59 -4.70 -13.60 4.17
N VAL A 60 -5.46 -14.51 3.56
CA VAL A 60 -6.42 -14.18 2.47
C VAL A 60 -7.41 -13.10 2.91
N ASN A 61 -7.95 -13.21 4.12
CA ASN A 61 -8.89 -12.23 4.67
C ASN A 61 -8.24 -10.86 4.88
N GLY A 62 -7.02 -10.83 5.46
CA GLY A 62 -6.30 -9.59 5.66
C GLY A 62 -5.92 -8.91 4.35
N ALA A 63 -5.45 -9.68 3.36
CA ALA A 63 -5.14 -9.20 2.03
C ALA A 63 -6.37 -8.57 1.35
N ARG A 64 -7.50 -9.28 1.34
CA ARG A 64 -8.75 -8.79 0.74
C ARG A 64 -9.22 -7.50 1.39
N GLU A 65 -9.24 -7.46 2.71
CA GLU A 65 -9.67 -6.27 3.46
C GLU A 65 -8.78 -5.06 3.16
N ASN A 66 -7.46 -5.25 3.23
CA ASN A 66 -6.51 -4.16 3.04
C ASN A 66 -6.52 -3.68 1.58
N LEU A 67 -6.66 -4.59 0.62
CA LEU A 67 -6.82 -4.23 -0.78
C LEU A 67 -8.09 -3.40 -1.00
N LEU A 68 -9.23 -3.83 -0.45
CA LEU A 68 -10.50 -3.09 -0.57
C LEU A 68 -10.41 -1.67 0.03
N ALA A 69 -9.63 -1.48 1.10
CA ALA A 69 -9.43 -0.17 1.71
C ALA A 69 -8.79 0.84 0.75
N VAL A 70 -7.91 0.39 -0.14
CA VAL A 70 -7.14 1.26 -1.06
C VAL A 70 -7.54 1.12 -2.53
N LEU A 71 -8.41 0.16 -2.87
CA LEU A 71 -8.74 -0.19 -4.26
C LEU A 71 -9.22 1.00 -5.07
N HIS A 72 -10.01 1.88 -4.46
CA HIS A 72 -10.55 3.09 -5.10
C HIS A 72 -9.48 4.12 -5.50
N LEU A 73 -8.30 4.06 -4.91
CA LEU A 73 -7.17 4.96 -5.22
C LEU A 73 -6.33 4.44 -6.38
N ILE A 74 -6.38 3.13 -6.66
CA ILE A 74 -5.47 2.48 -7.60
C ILE A 74 -5.63 2.99 -9.04
N PRO A 75 -6.85 3.15 -9.61
CA PRO A 75 -7.01 3.64 -10.98
C PRO A 75 -6.30 4.98 -11.21
N HIS A 76 -6.57 5.96 -10.35
CA HIS A 76 -5.97 7.28 -10.45
C HIS A 76 -4.45 7.25 -10.20
N ALA A 77 -3.97 6.41 -9.28
CA ALA A 77 -2.54 6.23 -9.07
C ALA A 77 -1.83 5.68 -10.31
N LEU A 78 -2.47 4.77 -11.05
CA LEU A 78 -1.92 4.21 -12.29
C LEU A 78 -1.94 5.21 -13.45
N GLU A 79 -2.97 6.06 -13.55
CA GLU A 79 -3.01 7.19 -14.49
C GLU A 79 -1.84 8.16 -14.26
N LEU A 80 -1.58 8.52 -13.00
CA LEU A 80 -0.44 9.38 -12.65
C LEU A 80 0.92 8.74 -13.00
N LEU A 81 1.01 7.41 -12.88
CA LEU A 81 2.24 6.65 -13.15
C LEU A 81 2.48 6.34 -14.62
N SER A 82 1.42 6.31 -15.45
CA SER A 82 1.54 6.09 -16.90
C SER A 82 2.14 7.30 -17.63
N GLY A 83 2.14 8.47 -17.00
CA GLY A 83 2.61 9.72 -17.60
C GLY A 83 1.65 10.28 -18.65
N GLU A 84 0.45 9.70 -18.78
CA GLU A 84 -0.66 10.34 -19.48
C GLU A 84 -0.98 11.65 -18.76
N ARG A 85 -0.93 12.75 -19.49
CA ARG A 85 -1.06 14.10 -18.96
C ARG A 85 -2.40 14.20 -18.23
N VAL A 86 -2.38 14.14 -16.90
CA VAL A 86 -3.58 14.36 -16.07
C VAL A 86 -4.01 15.81 -16.29
N GLU A 87 -5.05 16.02 -17.12
CA GLU A 87 -5.80 17.26 -17.07
C GLU A 87 -6.25 17.45 -15.63
N LYS A 88 -5.95 18.64 -15.08
CA LYS A 88 -6.24 18.98 -13.69
C LYS A 88 -7.73 18.78 -13.45
N HIS A 89 -8.11 17.79 -12.64
CA HIS A 89 -9.44 17.78 -12.07
C HIS A 89 -9.58 18.95 -11.06
N PRO A 90 -10.71 19.68 -11.10
CA PRO A 90 -10.95 20.87 -10.28
C PRO A 90 -11.03 20.59 -8.77
#